data_AF-A0AAD3W6N5-F1
#
_entry.id   AF-A0AAD3W6N5-F1
#
_cell.length_a   1.000
_cell.length_b   1.000
_cell.length_c   1.000
_cell.angle_alpha   90.00
_cell.angle_beta   90.00
_cell.angle_gamma   90.00
#
_symmetry.space_group_name_H-M   'P 1'
#
loop_
_entity.id
_entity.type
_entity.pdbx_description
1 polymer ?
#
loop_
_entity_poly.entity_id
_entity_poly.type
_entity_poly.pdbx_seq_one_letter_code
_entity_poly.pdbx_strand_id
1 'polypeptide(L)'
;MWNVILAIILVLLAVYISMTVRVNRIQAARARKTSYEERSSPLSEAIKDFVAVAGGVYLGLSAMAEFLKVPVPMQATIWGTQFDPVALFSICLAILAPIISVGKNRL
;
A
#
# COMPACT_ATOMS: atom_id res chain seq x y z
N MET A 1 -11.45 -21.22 10.79
CA MET A 1 -11.13 -19.98 11.55
C MET A 1 -9.63 -19.75 11.68
N TRP A 2 -8.84 -20.76 12.08
CA TRP A 2 -7.38 -20.65 12.20
C TRP A 2 -6.67 -20.10 10.94
N ASN A 3 -7.04 -20.59 9.75
CA ASN A 3 -6.44 -20.14 8.49
C ASN A 3 -6.66 -18.65 8.21
N VAL A 4 -7.82 -18.11 8.61
CA VAL A 4 -8.14 -16.68 8.46
C VAL A 4 -7.29 -15.85 9.42
N ILE A 5 -7.13 -16.32 10.65
CA ILE A 5 -6.28 -15.66 11.65
C ILE A 5 -4.83 -15.63 11.18
N LEU A 6 -4.31 -16.76 10.68
CA LEU A 6 -2.96 -16.82 10.10
C LEU A 6 -2.79 -15.86 8.91
N ALA A 7 -3.77 -15.80 8.01
CA ALA A 7 -3.72 -14.89 6.87
C ALA A 7 -3.71 -13.42 7.30
N ILE A 8 -4.55 -13.04 8.28
CA ILE A 8 -4.58 -11.68 8.83
C ILE A 8 -3.23 -11.32 9.46
N ILE A 9 -2.66 -12.23 10.27
CA ILE A 9 -1.34 -12.02 10.89
C ILE A 9 -0.27 -11.85 9.81
N LEU A 10 -0.29 -12.65 8.76
CA LEU A 10 0.66 -12.57 7.65
C LEU A 10 0.53 -11.23 6.88
N VAL A 11 -0.69 -10.77 6.63
CA VAL A 11 -0.94 -9.46 5.99
C VAL A 11 -0.45 -8.32 6.89
N LEU A 12 -0.76 -8.35 8.18
CA LEU A 12 -0.28 -7.34 9.14
C LEU A 12 1.25 -7.33 9.22
N LEU A 13 1.90 -8.49 9.23
CA LEU A 13 3.35 -8.61 9.18
C LEU A 13 3.92 -8.01 7.89
N ALA A 14 3.31 -8.30 6.74
CA ALA A 14 3.74 -7.74 5.45
C ALA A 14 3.61 -6.21 5.42
N VAL A 15 2.51 -5.67 5.94
CA VAL A 15 2.31 -4.22 6.11
C VAL A 15 3.34 -3.63 7.06
N TYR A 16 3.63 -4.29 8.18
CA TYR A 16 4.64 -3.87 9.14
C TYR A 16 6.04 -3.79 8.49
N ILE A 17 6.45 -4.83 7.77
CA ILE A 17 7.74 -4.84 7.04
C ILE A 17 7.77 -3.70 6.01
N SER A 18 6.70 -3.53 5.23
CA SER A 18 6.58 -2.46 4.23
C SER A 18 6.73 -1.06 4.87
N MET A 19 6.10 -0.85 6.03
CA MET A 19 6.21 0.36 6.85
C MET A 19 7.64 0.61 7.32
N THR A 20 8.30 -0.40 7.89
CA THR A 20 9.69 -0.29 8.36
C THR A 20 10.63 0.10 7.21
N VAL A 21 10.44 -0.49 6.02
CA VAL A 21 11.23 -0.13 4.83
C VAL A 21 11.00 1.33 4.42
N ARG A 22 9.73 1.79 4.41
CA ARG A 22 9.40 3.19 4.09
C ARG A 22 10.02 4.16 5.10
N VAL A 23 9.86 3.88 6.39
CA VAL A 23 10.41 4.69 7.48
C VAL A 23 11.94 4.75 7.39
N ASN A 24 12.62 3.63 7.21
CA ASN A 24 14.09 3.59 7.09
C ASN A 24 14.57 4.36 5.86
N ARG A 25 13.87 4.27 4.72
CA ARG A 25 14.20 5.06 3.52
C ARG A 25 14.03 6.56 3.75
N ILE A 26 12.95 6.97 4.40
CA ILE A 26 12.70 8.38 4.74
C ILE A 26 13.78 8.89 5.69
N GLN A 27 14.09 8.13 6.74
CA GLN A 27 15.16 8.48 7.68
C GLN A 27 16.54 8.56 7.00
N ALA A 28 16.89 7.61 6.14
CA ALA A 28 18.15 7.65 5.38
C ALA A 28 18.22 8.79 4.35
N ALA A 29 17.08 9.23 3.80
CA ALA A 29 17.00 10.41 2.95
C ALA A 29 17.15 11.70 3.78
N ARG A 30 16.57 11.75 4.99
CA ARG A 30 16.66 12.89 5.90
C ARG A 30 18.05 13.04 6.53
N ALA A 31 18.73 11.94 6.87
CA ALA A 31 20.09 11.96 7.41
C ALA A 31 21.12 12.58 6.44
N ARG A 32 20.82 12.58 5.14
CA ARG A 32 21.63 13.24 4.10
C ARG A 32 21.28 14.71 3.86
N LYS A 33 20.24 15.24 4.52
CA LYS A 33 19.78 16.63 4.37
C LYS A 33 19.70 17.32 5.74
N THR A 34 20.72 18.10 6.08
CA THR A 34 20.74 19.00 7.23
C THR A 34 19.74 20.14 6.99
N SER A 35 18.48 19.99 7.39
CA SER A 35 17.50 21.09 7.35
C SER A 35 16.67 21.10 8.63
N TYR A 36 16.63 22.27 9.26
CA TYR A 36 15.91 22.63 10.49
C TYR A 36 14.42 22.94 10.20
N GLU A 37 13.76 22.16 9.34
CA GLU A 37 12.33 22.33 9.10
C GLU A 37 11.50 21.46 10.05
N GLU A 38 10.35 21.98 10.49
CA GLU A 38 9.30 21.21 11.16
C GLU A 38 8.84 20.09 10.23
N ARG A 39 9.41 18.90 10.42
CA ARG A 39 9.09 17.74 9.60
C ARG A 39 8.10 16.84 10.31
N SER A 40 7.03 16.47 9.60
CA SER A 40 6.12 15.42 10.04
C SER A 40 6.87 14.12 10.38
N SER A 41 6.35 13.36 11.35
CA SER A 41 6.94 12.08 11.78
C SER A 41 7.15 11.14 10.58
N PRO A 42 8.31 10.45 10.47
CA PRO A 42 8.57 9.49 9.38
C PRO A 42 7.48 8.43 9.21
N LEU A 43 6.81 8.05 10.31
CA LEU A 43 5.69 7.13 10.27
C LEU A 43 4.45 7.76 9.62
N SER A 44 4.13 9.01 9.94
CA SER A 44 3.02 9.75 9.32
C SER A 44 3.22 9.91 7.81
N GLU A 45 4.46 10.19 7.39
CA GLU A 45 4.82 10.27 5.99
C GLU A 45 4.71 8.91 5.29
N ALA A 46 5.19 7.83 5.92
CA ALA A 46 5.03 6.47 5.39
C ALA A 46 3.55 6.06 5.25
N ILE A 47 2.68 6.46 6.19
CA ILE A 47 1.23 6.20 6.14
C ILE A 47 0.60 6.97 4.99
N LYS A 48 0.90 8.27 4.86
CA LYS A 48 0.44 9.09 3.73
C LYS A 48 0.85 8.48 2.39
N ASP A 49 2.11 8.09 2.25
CA ASP A 49 2.61 7.45 1.03
C ASP A 49 1.95 6.09 0.77
N PHE A 50 1.64 5.32 1.81
CA PHE A 50 0.98 4.01 1.65
C PHE A 50 -0.47 4.19 1.17
N VAL A 51 -1.23 5.07 1.82
CA VAL A 51 -2.61 5.38 1.48
C VAL A 51 -2.71 6.01 0.09
N ALA A 52 -1.79 6.91 -0.27
CA ALA A 52 -1.76 7.52 -1.59
C ALA A 52 -1.55 6.48 -2.70
N VAL A 53 -0.63 5.53 -2.52
CA VAL A 53 -0.39 4.46 -3.50
C VAL A 53 -1.58 3.50 -3.56
N ALA A 54 -2.07 3.02 -2.41
CA ALA A 54 -3.19 2.08 -2.38
C ALA A 54 -4.46 2.70 -2.99
N GLY A 55 -4.79 3.93 -2.61
CA GLY A 55 -5.96 4.66 -3.12
C GLY A 55 -5.84 4.99 -4.60
N GLY A 56 -4.66 5.45 -5.05
CA GLY A 56 -4.43 5.77 -6.46
C GLY A 56 -4.54 4.54 -7.38
N VAL A 57 -3.95 3.41 -6.95
CA VAL A 57 -4.06 2.14 -7.69
C VAL A 57 -5.50 1.65 -7.73
N TYR A 58 -6.23 1.72 -6.61
CA TYR A 58 -7.64 1.31 -6.54
C TYR A 58 -8.50 2.14 -7.50
N LEU A 59 -8.42 3.47 -7.41
CA LEU A 59 -9.19 4.36 -8.28
C LEU A 59 -8.85 4.16 -9.76
N GLY A 60 -7.56 4.01 -10.08
CA GLY A 60 -7.11 3.76 -11.45
C GLY A 60 -7.62 2.44 -12.02
N LEU A 61 -7.51 1.35 -11.25
CA LEU A 61 -8.00 0.03 -11.68
C LEU A 61 -9.52 -0.01 -11.79
N SER A 62 -10.25 0.59 -10.84
CA SER A 62 -11.71 0.67 -10.89
C SER A 62 -12.19 1.46 -12.09
N ALA A 63 -11.59 2.63 -12.34
CA ALA A 63 -11.92 3.44 -13.53
C ALA A 63 -11.59 2.70 -14.83
N MET A 64 -10.44 2.00 -14.89
CA MET A 64 -10.05 1.22 -16.05
C MET A 64 -11.01 0.04 -16.30
N ALA A 65 -11.40 -0.67 -15.25
CA ALA A 65 -12.37 -1.76 -15.34
C ALA A 65 -13.73 -1.26 -15.84
N GLU A 66 -14.19 -0.11 -15.34
CA GLU A 66 -15.42 0.53 -15.77
C GLU A 66 -15.35 0.99 -17.25
N PHE A 67 -14.21 1.57 -17.65
CA PHE A 67 -13.96 2.00 -19.02
C PHE A 67 -13.97 0.83 -20.01
N LEU A 68 -13.27 -0.26 -19.69
CA LEU A 68 -13.20 -1.47 -20.51
C LEU A 68 -14.48 -2.31 -20.44
N LYS A 69 -15.47 -1.92 -19.61
CA LYS A 69 -16.69 -2.70 -19.33
C LYS A 69 -16.38 -4.14 -18.91
N VAL A 70 -15.28 -4.33 -18.20
CA VAL A 70 -14.89 -5.65 -17.68
C VAL A 70 -15.84 -5.97 -16.52
N PRO A 71 -16.53 -7.12 -16.55
CA PRO A 71 -17.38 -7.55 -15.45
C PRO A 71 -16.50 -8.02 -14.29
N VAL A 72 -15.98 -7.08 -13.50
CA VAL A 72 -15.26 -7.40 -12.27
C VAL A 72 -16.28 -7.67 -11.17
N PRO A 73 -16.20 -8.80 -10.46
CA PRO A 73 -17.12 -9.08 -9.37
C PRO A 73 -16.96 -8.01 -8.27
N MET A 74 -18.06 -7.35 -7.89
CA MET A 74 -18.10 -6.35 -6.82
C MET A 74 -17.57 -6.90 -5.49
N GLN A 75 -17.73 -8.21 -5.29
CA GLN A 75 -17.28 -8.92 -4.10
C GLN A 75 -16.79 -10.30 -4.49
N ALA A 76 -15.60 -10.67 -4.03
CA ALA A 76 -15.14 -12.05 -3.99
C ALA A 76 -15.22 -12.57 -2.57
N THR A 77 -15.75 -13.78 -2.43
CA THR A 77 -15.74 -14.48 -1.14
C THR A 77 -14.38 -15.13 -0.95
N ILE A 78 -13.63 -14.65 0.03
CA ILE A 78 -12.37 -15.27 0.46
C ILE A 78 -12.58 -15.78 1.88
N TRP A 79 -12.46 -17.10 2.08
CA TRP A 79 -12.66 -17.77 3.36
C TRP A 79 -13.98 -17.41 4.09
N GLY A 80 -15.05 -17.19 3.34
CA GLY A 80 -16.38 -16.89 3.89
C GLY A 80 -16.64 -15.40 4.19
N THR A 81 -15.67 -14.52 3.93
CA THR A 81 -15.83 -13.07 4.02
C THR A 81 -15.82 -12.45 2.63
N GLN A 82 -16.72 -11.51 2.38
CA GLN A 82 -16.80 -10.77 1.13
C GLN A 82 -15.76 -9.64 1.12
N PHE A 83 -14.94 -9.60 0.08
CA PHE A 83 -13.95 -8.56 -0.14
C PHE A 83 -14.04 -8.02 -1.56
N ASP A 84 -13.71 -6.74 -1.73
CA ASP A 84 -13.51 -6.16 -3.06
C ASP A 84 -12.15 -6.65 -3.63
N PRO A 85 -12.14 -7.40 -4.74
CA PRO A 85 -10.92 -7.90 -5.35
C PRO A 85 -9.95 -6.81 -5.79
N VAL A 86 -10.48 -5.68 -6.27
CA VAL A 86 -9.68 -4.54 -6.74
C VAL A 86 -9.00 -3.87 -5.55
N ALA A 87 -9.72 -3.73 -4.43
CA ALA A 87 -9.14 -3.21 -3.20
C ALA A 87 -8.01 -4.09 -2.66
N LEU A 88 -8.21 -5.41 -2.65
CA LEU A 88 -7.18 -6.37 -2.23
C LEU A 88 -5.92 -6.27 -3.10
N PHE A 89 -6.10 -6.24 -4.42
CA PHE A 89 -4.99 -6.12 -5.35
C PHE A 89 -4.23 -4.80 -5.17
N SER A 90 -4.96 -3.70 -4.94
CA SER A 90 -4.37 -2.38 -4.70
C SER A 90 -3.54 -2.33 -3.42
N ILE A 91 -4.01 -2.98 -2.35
CA ILE A 91 -3.25 -3.12 -1.10
C ILE A 91 -2.00 -3.97 -1.31
N CYS A 92 -2.11 -5.12 -2.00
CA CYS A 92 -0.96 -5.95 -2.32
C CYS A 92 0.12 -5.16 -3.08
N LEU A 93 -0.29 -4.39 -4.10
CA LEU A 93 0.63 -3.52 -4.83
C LEU A 93 1.22 -2.41 -3.94
N ALA A 94 0.44 -1.80 -3.05
CA ALA A 94 0.94 -0.79 -2.12
C ALA A 94 1.96 -1.34 -1.11
N ILE A 95 1.78 -2.59 -0.68
CA ILE A 95 2.75 -3.30 0.18
C ILE A 95 4.06 -3.53 -0.59
N LEU A 96 3.98 -3.92 -1.86
CA LEU A 96 5.13 -4.20 -2.75
C LEU A 96 5.81 -2.93 -3.29
N ALA A 97 5.11 -1.82 -3.39
CA ALA A 97 5.60 -0.54 -3.94
C ALA A 97 6.96 -0.08 -3.38
N PRO A 98 7.22 -0.08 -2.05
CA PRO A 98 8.53 0.29 -1.54
C PRO A 98 9.64 -0.68 -1.97
N ILE A 99 9.34 -1.96 -2.18
CA ILE A 99 10.34 -2.94 -2.62
C ILE A 99 10.71 -2.70 -4.08
N ILE A 100 9.71 -2.46 -4.93
CA ILE A 100 9.88 -2.33 -6.40
C ILE A 100 10.45 -0.96 -6.82
N SER A 101 10.59 0.01 -5.90
CA SER A 101 11.05 1.36 -6.25
C SER A 101 10.16 2.00 -7.32
N VAL A 102 8.84 1.88 -7.17
CA VAL A 102 7.90 2.65 -8.00
C VAL A 102 7.99 4.11 -7.56
N GLY A 103 8.77 4.91 -8.29
CA GLY A 103 8.72 6.37 -8.22
C GLY A 103 9.82 7.08 -7.43
N LYS A 104 11.10 6.67 -7.54
CA LYS A 104 12.21 7.57 -7.18
C LYS A 104 13.17 7.88 -8.32
N ASN A 105 12.61 8.35 -9.42
CA ASN A 105 13.17 9.48 -10.16
C ASN A 105 12.15 10.61 -10.05
N ARG A 106 12.15 11.30 -8.90
CA ARG A 106 11.43 12.57 -8.76
C ARG A 106 12.18 13.60 -9.61
N LEU A 107 11.43 14.28 -10.47
CA LEU A 107 11.77 15.60 -11.03
C LEU A 107 12.34 16.51 -9.94
#